data_AF-A0A528CHL3-F1
#
_entry.id   AF-A0A528CHL3-F1
#
_cell.length_a   1.000
_cell.length_b   1.000
_cell.length_c   1.000
_cell.angle_alpha   90.00
_cell.angle_beta   90.00
_cell.angle_gamma   90.00
#
_symmetry.space_group_name_H-M   'P 1'
#
loop_
_entity.id
_entity.type
_entity.pdbx_description
1 polymer ?
#
loop_
_entity_poly.entity_id
_entity_poly.type
_entity_poly.pdbx_seq_one_letter_code
_entity_poly.pdbx_strand_id
1 'polypeptide(L)' 'NAIIVSPGAAMLISPDDIEANAGLIRSAGVFVTQLEQPIEAAMRALEIARGAGVTTILNPAPATKLPDRIYTLCDYV' A
#
# COMPACT_ATOMS: atom_id res chain seq x y z
N ASN A 1 24.93 7.90 11.05
CA ASN A 1 24.72 7.22 9.76
C ASN A 1 24.01 8.15 8.80
N ALA A 2 24.41 8.14 7.53
CA ALA A 2 23.68 8.77 6.44
C ALA A 2 23.34 7.66 5.43
N ILE A 3 22.06 7.52 5.09
CA ILE A 3 21.56 6.54 4.13
C ILE A 3 20.88 7.34 3.02
N ILE A 4 21.24 7.03 1.78
CA ILE A 4 20.64 7.63 0.58
C ILE A 4 19.75 6.57 -0.05
N VAL A 5 18.49 6.92 -0.30
CA VAL A 5 17.52 6.08 -1.00
C VAL A 5 17.26 6.70 -2.38
N SER A 6 17.42 5.92 -3.44
CA SER A 6 16.98 6.27 -4.79
C SER A 6 15.75 5.42 -5.12
N PRO A 7 14.54 5.99 -5.19
CA PRO A 7 13.32 5.19 -5.32
C PRO A 7 13.21 4.42 -6.64
N GLY A 8 13.82 4.93 -7.71
CA GLY A 8 13.82 4.30 -9.03
C GLY A 8 12.41 3.91 -9.51
N ALA A 9 12.28 2.68 -10.01
CA ALA A 9 11.02 2.16 -10.54
C ALA A 9 9.89 2.06 -9.49
N ALA A 10 10.20 2.00 -8.19
CA ALA A 10 9.17 1.93 -7.15
C ALA A 10 8.25 3.16 -7.17
N MET A 11 8.78 4.34 -7.51
CA MET A 11 7.99 5.57 -7.66
C MET A 11 7.15 5.64 -8.93
N LEU A 12 7.29 4.66 -9.84
CA LEU A 12 6.48 4.53 -11.04
C LEU A 12 5.23 3.67 -10.82
N ILE A 13 5.11 3.00 -9.67
CA ILE A 13 3.95 2.18 -9.34
C ILE A 13 2.73 3.10 -9.19
N SER A 14 1.74 2.87 -10.05
CA SER A 14 0.51 3.64 -10.13
C SER A 14 -0.69 2.85 -9.62
N PRO A 15 -1.82 3.50 -9.31
CA PRO A 15 -3.08 2.81 -9.05
C PRO A 15 -3.52 1.89 -10.20
N ASP A 16 -3.18 2.20 -11.46
CA ASP A 16 -3.52 1.36 -12.62
C ASP A 16 -2.76 0.03 -12.60
N ASP A 17 -1.50 0.04 -12.13
CA ASP A 17 -0.74 -1.20 -11.91
C ASP A 17 -1.39 -2.09 -10.86
N ILE A 18 -1.95 -1.48 -9.81
CA ILE A 18 -2.69 -2.18 -8.76
C ILE A 18 -3.98 -2.79 -9.33
N GLU A 19 -4.74 -2.03 -10.11
CA GLU A 19 -5.99 -2.49 -10.72
C GLU A 19 -5.77 -3.64 -11.71
N ALA A 20 -4.74 -3.53 -12.55
CA ALA A 20 -4.35 -4.59 -13.48
C ALA A 20 -4.03 -5.91 -12.76
N ASN A 21 -3.62 -5.85 -11.48
CA ASN A 21 -3.28 -6.98 -10.65
C ASN A 21 -4.28 -7.25 -9.50
N ALA A 22 -5.46 -6.61 -9.53
CA ALA A 22 -6.42 -6.67 -8.42
C ALA A 22 -6.88 -8.10 -8.08
N GLY A 23 -6.92 -8.99 -9.08
CA GLY A 23 -7.26 -10.40 -8.87
C GLY A 23 -6.33 -11.11 -7.89
N LEU A 24 -5.02 -10.79 -7.94
CA LEU A 24 -4.03 -11.34 -7.01
C LEU A 24 -4.30 -10.87 -5.59
N ILE A 25 -4.55 -9.57 -5.41
CA ILE A 25 -4.84 -8.96 -4.11
C ILE A 25 -6.10 -9.59 -3.50
N ARG A 26 -7.19 -9.69 -4.28
CA ARG A 26 -8.47 -10.27 -3.82
C ARG A 26 -8.38 -11.73 -3.40
N SER A 27 -7.41 -12.47 -3.94
CA SER A 27 -7.21 -13.90 -3.64
C SER A 27 -6.28 -14.16 -2.47
N ALA A 28 -5.65 -13.13 -1.91
CA ALA A 28 -4.68 -13.26 -0.83
C ALA A 28 -5.36 -13.49 0.54
N GLY A 29 -4.65 -14.11 1.47
CA GLY A 29 -5.08 -14.14 2.88
C GLY A 29 -4.72 -12.86 3.64
N VAL A 30 -3.60 -12.23 3.27
CA VAL A 30 -3.08 -10.99 3.87
C VAL A 30 -2.46 -10.13 2.78
N PHE A 31 -2.73 -8.82 2.83
CA PHE A 31 -2.06 -7.79 2.04
C PHE A 31 -1.25 -6.87 2.97
N VAL A 32 0.03 -6.70 2.68
CA VAL A 32 0.95 -5.85 3.45
C VAL A 32 1.58 -4.81 2.55
N THR A 33 1.66 -3.56 3.00
CA THR A 33 2.34 -2.49 2.25
C THR A 33 3.13 -1.55 3.17
N GLN A 34 4.01 -0.73 2.56
CA GLN A 34 4.81 0.32 3.19
C GLN A 34 4.73 1.61 2.34
N LEU A 35 5.59 2.60 2.53
CA LEU A 35 5.47 3.94 1.91
C LEU A 35 6.67 4.31 1.00
N GLU A 36 7.38 3.32 0.46
CA GLU A 36 8.47 3.55 -0.51
C GLU A 36 7.98 3.60 -1.98
N GLN A 37 6.70 3.33 -2.22
CA GLN A 37 5.98 3.63 -3.46
C GLN A 37 4.96 4.77 -3.24
N PRO A 38 4.35 5.35 -4.30
CA PRO A 38 3.36 6.41 -4.16
C PRO A 38 2.19 6.00 -3.25
N ILE A 39 1.79 6.92 -2.35
CA ILE A 39 0.72 6.68 -1.36
C ILE A 39 -0.60 6.28 -2.04
N GLU A 40 -0.89 6.82 -3.22
CA GLU A 40 -2.11 6.48 -3.96
C GLU A 40 -2.15 5.00 -4.39
N ALA A 41 -1.00 4.42 -4.73
CA ALA A 41 -0.92 2.98 -5.03
C ALA A 41 -1.12 2.15 -3.75
N ALA A 42 -0.52 2.56 -2.63
CA ALA A 42 -0.71 1.91 -1.34
C ALA A 42 -2.19 1.92 -0.91
N MET A 43 -2.83 3.08 -0.97
CA MET A 43 -4.25 3.25 -0.66
C MET A 43 -5.13 2.40 -1.57
N ARG A 44 -4.91 2.42 -2.88
CA ARG A 44 -5.75 1.66 -3.82
C ARG A 44 -5.68 0.16 -3.53
N ALA A 45 -4.50 -0.34 -3.21
CA ALA A 45 -4.32 -1.75 -2.87
C ALA A 45 -5.00 -2.11 -1.54
N LEU A 46 -4.91 -1.24 -0.53
CA LEU A 46 -5.63 -1.39 0.74
C LEU A 46 -7.15 -1.38 0.56
N GLU A 47 -7.69 -0.50 -0.30
CA GLU A 47 -9.13 -0.46 -0.63
C GLU A 47 -9.60 -1.79 -1.25
N ILE A 48 -8.85 -2.30 -2.23
CA ILE A 48 -9.18 -3.58 -2.89
C ILE A 48 -9.11 -4.73 -1.90
N ALA A 49 -8.04 -4.82 -1.11
CA ALA A 49 -7.85 -5.86 -0.11
C ALA A 49 -8.99 -5.87 0.92
N ARG A 50 -9.29 -4.70 1.52
CA ARG A 50 -10.36 -4.57 2.50
C ARG A 50 -11.73 -4.89 1.90
N GLY A 51 -12.02 -4.40 0.69
CA GLY A 51 -13.27 -4.69 -0.02
C GLY A 51 -13.47 -6.18 -0.35
N ALA A 52 -12.38 -6.96 -0.39
CA ALA A 52 -12.39 -8.41 -0.59
C ALA A 52 -12.33 -9.22 0.70
N GLY A 53 -12.29 -8.58 1.88
CA GLY A 53 -12.16 -9.25 3.18
C GLY A 53 -10.77 -9.82 3.46
N VAL A 54 -9.74 -9.32 2.75
CA VAL A 54 -8.34 -9.69 2.97
C VAL A 54 -7.80 -8.93 4.18
N THR A 55 -7.00 -9.58 5.03
CA THR A 55 -6.37 -8.90 6.18
C THR A 55 -5.37 -7.88 5.68
N THR A 56 -5.42 -6.66 6.20
CA THR A 56 -4.62 -5.53 5.73
C THR A 56 -3.62 -5.05 6.78
N ILE A 57 -2.36 -4.89 6.39
CA ILE A 57 -1.29 -4.39 7.24
C ILE A 57 -0.59 -3.23 6.55
N LEU A 58 -0.51 -2.08 7.22
CA LEU A 58 0.28 -0.94 6.79
C LEU A 58 1.50 -0.81 7.70
N ASN A 59 2.70 -0.96 7.17
CA ASN A 59 3.90 -0.47 7.86
C ASN A 59 4.07 1.02 7.52
N PRO A 60 3.86 1.97 8.45
CA PRO A 60 3.88 3.41 8.16
C PRO A 60 5.31 3.97 8.06
N ALA A 61 6.15 3.33 7.24
CA ALA A 61 7.54 3.67 7.02
C ALA A 61 7.83 3.89 5.52
N PRO A 62 8.64 4.89 5.15
CA PRO A 62 9.20 5.94 6.03
C PRO A 62 8.12 6.88 6.57
N ALA A 63 8.38 7.50 7.73
CA ALA A 63 7.41 8.38 8.39
C ALA A 63 7.04 9.56 7.47
N THR A 64 5.75 9.71 7.20
CA THR A 64 5.17 10.77 6.38
C THR A 64 3.80 11.16 6.90
N LYS A 65 3.26 12.28 6.40
CA LYS A 65 1.87 12.65 6.70
C LYS A 65 0.94 11.81 5.85
N LEU A 66 0.00 11.14 6.52
CA LEU A 66 -1.02 10.30 5.88
C LEU A 66 -2.42 10.86 6.14
N PRO A 67 -3.36 10.71 5.19
CA PRO A 67 -4.76 11.05 5.43
C PRO A 67 -5.38 10.01 6.37
N ASP A 68 -6.17 10.45 7.36
CA ASP A 68 -6.78 9.58 8.37
C ASP A 68 -7.55 8.38 7.78
N ARG A 69 -8.14 8.57 6.60
CA ARG A 69 -8.87 7.51 5.88
C ARG A 69 -8.02 6.25 5.65
N ILE A 70 -6.69 6.36 5.50
CA ILE A 70 -5.86 5.19 5.24
C ILE A 70 -5.90 4.20 6.41
N TYR A 71 -6.00 4.70 7.65
CA TYR A 71 -6.06 3.86 8.84
C TYR A 71 -7.38 3.10 8.93
N THR A 72 -8.47 3.68 8.38
CA THR A 72 -9.76 2.98 8.28
C THR A 72 -9.71 1.79 7.33
N LEU A 73 -8.66 1.71 6.48
CA LEU A 73 -8.46 0.62 5.55
C LEU A 73 -7.59 -0.51 6.12
N CYS A 74 -6.98 -0.33 7.29
CA CYS A 74 -5.98 -1.23 7.86
C CYS A 74 -6.55 -2.01 9.05
N ASP A 75 -6.20 -3.29 9.17
CA ASP A 75 -6.46 -4.09 10.38
C ASP A 75 -5.30 -3.96 11.38
N TYR A 76 -4.07 -3.79 10.87
CA TYR A 76 -2.86 -3.56 11.65
C TYR A 76 -2.03 -2.42 11.05
N VAL A 77 -1.33 -1.69 11.93
CA VAL A 77 -0.39 -0.61 11.60
C VAL A 77 0.92 -0.84 12.34
#